data_AF-A0A6I0ENK3-F1
#
_entry.id   AF-A0A6I0ENK3-F1
#
_cell.length_a   1.000
_cell.length_b   1.000
_cell.length_c   1.000
_cell.angle_alpha   90.00
_cell.angle_beta   90.00
_cell.angle_gamma   90.00
#
_symmetry.space_group_name_H-M   'P 1'
#
loop_
_entity.id
_entity.type
_entity.pdbx_description
1 polymer ?
#
loop_
_entity_poly.entity_id
_entity_poly.type
_entity_poly.pdbx_seq_one_letter_code
_entity_poly.pdbx_strand_id
1 'polypeptide(L)'
;MARPGFTSTVRRIRVVNRERSRWSPLLTVWLPVAVIVAGVVLWRLTRTGEPEVQAVQRPLSTRTLTWICDSGHSFQAPGQISPRTCQTCNAPAFPASDIECPTHGAITVQLMFEAAPVDPDRPQYAQYRIPSGSWTALETLVKCPRCGAACRWLSVDPLYNRR
;
A
#
# COMPACT_ATOMS: atom_id res chain seq x y z
N MET A 1 75.00 53.41 -55.45
CA MET A 1 74.22 52.23 -55.01
C MET A 1 73.37 52.66 -53.80
N ALA A 2 72.09 52.93 -54.01
CA ALA A 2 71.16 53.40 -52.97
C ALA A 2 70.31 52.22 -52.48
N ARG A 3 70.21 52.02 -51.16
CA ARG A 3 69.38 50.98 -50.54
C ARG A 3 67.96 51.53 -50.33
N PRO A 4 66.89 50.81 -50.71
CA PRO A 4 65.51 51.26 -50.49
C PRO A 4 65.13 51.13 -49.01
N GLY A 5 64.56 52.21 -48.47
CA GLY A 5 64.03 52.28 -47.11
C GLY A 5 62.71 51.52 -46.99
N PHE A 6 62.62 50.61 -46.02
CA PHE A 6 61.39 49.93 -45.64
C PHE A 6 60.56 50.82 -44.73
N THR A 7 59.37 51.21 -45.19
CA THR A 7 58.34 51.87 -44.38
C THR A 7 57.58 50.83 -43.57
N SER A 8 57.83 50.77 -42.25
CA SER A 8 57.09 49.90 -41.34
C SER A 8 55.70 50.48 -41.08
N THR A 9 54.67 49.80 -41.60
CA THR A 9 53.27 50.17 -41.34
C THR A 9 52.85 49.61 -39.99
N VAL A 10 52.80 50.48 -38.97
CA VAL A 10 52.39 50.10 -37.61
C VAL A 10 50.88 49.83 -37.59
N ARG A 11 50.50 48.55 -37.69
CA ARG A 11 49.10 48.11 -37.63
C ARG A 11 48.62 48.13 -36.18
N ARG A 12 47.80 49.12 -35.83
CA ARG A 12 47.26 49.31 -34.48
C ARG A 12 46.17 48.26 -34.22
N ILE A 13 46.51 47.19 -33.50
CA ILE A 13 45.56 46.14 -33.11
C ILE A 13 44.71 46.66 -31.95
N ARG A 14 43.43 46.93 -32.20
CA ARG A 14 42.46 47.32 -31.16
C ARG A 14 41.96 46.04 -30.48
N VAL A 15 42.51 45.75 -29.30
CA VAL A 15 42.01 44.66 -28.45
C VAL A 15 40.66 45.08 -27.88
N VAL A 16 39.58 44.55 -28.45
CA VAL A 16 38.22 44.74 -27.92
C VAL A 16 38.08 43.79 -26.74
N ASN A 17 38.15 44.33 -25.53
CA ASN A 17 37.95 43.57 -24.31
C ASN A 17 36.47 43.18 -24.23
N ARG A 18 36.13 41.96 -24.70
CA ARG A 18 34.78 41.41 -24.58
C ARG A 18 34.50 41.22 -23.09
N GLU A 19 33.67 42.09 -22.53
CA GLU A 19 33.13 41.94 -21.18
C GLU A 19 32.53 40.54 -21.05
N ARG A 20 33.25 39.65 -20.35
CA ARG A 20 32.75 38.33 -20.01
C ARG A 20 31.48 38.53 -19.19
N SER A 21 30.34 38.13 -19.74
CA SER A 21 29.05 38.35 -19.10
C SER A 21 29.08 37.71 -17.70
N ARG A 22 28.83 38.55 -16.69
CA ARG A 22 28.80 38.16 -15.27
C ARG A 22 27.70 37.16 -14.91
N TRP A 23 26.93 36.73 -15.91
CA TRP A 23 25.82 35.79 -15.78
C TRP A 23 26.26 34.32 -15.97
N SER A 24 27.48 34.09 -16.45
CA SER A 24 28.08 32.77 -16.65
C SER A 24 28.06 31.84 -15.42
N PRO A 25 28.34 32.27 -14.17
CA PRO A 25 28.42 31.33 -13.05
C PRO A 25 27.04 30.93 -12.51
N LEU A 26 26.04 31.79 -12.66
CA LEU A 26 24.67 31.49 -12.21
C LEU A 26 24.03 30.42 -13.11
N LEU A 27 24.24 30.50 -14.43
CA LEU A 27 23.71 29.53 -15.39
C LEU A 27 24.27 28.12 -15.17
N THR A 28 25.53 27.97 -14.79
CA THR A 28 26.14 26.66 -14.52
C THR A 28 25.54 25.93 -13.31
N VAL A 29 24.98 26.65 -12.34
CA VAL A 29 24.38 26.03 -11.15
C VAL A 29 22.90 25.74 -11.34
N TRP A 30 22.15 26.64 -12.01
CA TRP A 30 20.71 26.49 -12.14
C TRP A 30 20.29 25.44 -13.17
N LEU A 31 21.07 25.23 -14.23
CA LEU A 31 20.75 24.27 -15.29
C LEU A 31 20.62 22.82 -14.78
N PRO A 32 21.56 22.25 -14.00
CA PRO A 32 21.40 20.88 -13.49
C PRO A 32 20.23 20.74 -12.52
N VAL A 33 19.96 21.75 -11.68
CA VAL A 33 18.81 21.73 -10.75
C VAL A 33 17.50 21.67 -11.53
N ALA A 34 17.35 22.48 -12.57
CA ALA A 34 16.15 22.47 -13.41
C ALA A 34 15.95 21.10 -14.10
N VAL A 35 17.03 20.47 -14.58
CA VAL A 35 16.98 19.14 -15.20
C VAL A 35 16.53 18.07 -14.18
N ILE A 36 17.06 18.09 -12.96
CA ILE A 36 16.67 17.14 -11.90
C ILE A 36 15.19 17.30 -11.55
N VAL A 37 14.74 18.54 -11.33
CA VAL A 37 13.33 18.82 -11.00
C VAL A 37 12.40 18.36 -12.13
N ALA A 38 12.73 18.68 -13.39
CA ALA A 38 11.96 18.24 -14.54
C ALA A 38 11.91 16.71 -14.64
N GLY A 39 13.02 16.01 -14.36
CA GLY A 39 13.07 14.55 -14.31
C GLY A 39 12.17 13.95 -13.24
N VAL A 40 12.17 14.50 -12.02
CA VAL A 40 11.29 14.04 -10.92
C VAL A 40 9.82 14.29 -11.24
N VAL A 41 9.48 15.46 -11.81
CA VAL A 41 8.11 15.79 -12.20
C VAL A 41 7.64 14.85 -13.30
N LEU A 42 8.45 14.63 -14.35
CA LEU A 42 8.12 13.73 -15.44
C LEU A 42 7.94 12.29 -14.94
N TRP A 43 8.83 11.82 -14.06
CA TRP A 43 8.72 10.51 -13.43
C TRP A 43 7.44 10.35 -12.60
N ARG A 44 7.06 11.37 -11.82
CA ARG A 44 5.80 11.35 -11.07
C ARG A 44 4.59 11.27 -12.01
N LEU A 45 4.57 12.08 -13.06
CA LEU A 45 3.47 12.13 -14.02
C LEU A 45 3.34 10.84 -14.83
N THR A 46 4.43 10.13 -15.09
CA THR A 46 4.37 8.82 -15.77
C THR A 46 4.06 7.67 -14.82
N ARG A 47 4.40 7.79 -13.52
CA ARG A 47 4.04 6.79 -12.51
C ARG A 47 2.61 6.86 -12.00
N THR A 48 1.86 7.94 -12.21
CA THR A 48 0.45 8.02 -11.78
C THR A 48 -0.47 7.04 -12.50
N GLY A 49 0.04 6.28 -13.48
CA GLY A 49 -0.66 5.18 -14.12
C GLY A 49 -0.27 3.79 -13.59
N GLU A 50 0.18 3.65 -12.33
CA GLU A 50 0.27 2.32 -11.72
C GLU A 50 -1.08 1.63 -11.94
N PRO A 51 -1.12 0.49 -12.66
CA PRO A 51 -2.38 -0.18 -12.93
C PRO A 51 -3.01 -0.44 -11.57
N GLU A 52 -4.20 0.13 -11.35
CA GLU A 52 -4.98 -0.13 -10.16
C GLU A 52 -5.04 -1.65 -10.06
N VAL A 53 -4.30 -2.21 -9.11
CA VAL A 53 -4.26 -3.65 -8.91
C VAL A 53 -5.64 -3.98 -8.40
N GLN A 54 -6.55 -4.27 -9.33
CA GLN A 54 -7.90 -4.65 -8.98
C GLN A 54 -7.74 -5.85 -8.07
N ALA A 55 -8.17 -5.67 -6.82
CA ALA A 55 -8.03 -6.70 -5.83
C ALA A 55 -8.91 -7.87 -6.30
N VAL A 56 -8.29 -8.86 -6.93
CA VAL A 56 -9.01 -10.01 -7.47
C VAL A 56 -9.50 -10.81 -6.28
N GLN A 57 -10.78 -10.63 -5.96
CA GLN A 57 -11.45 -11.37 -4.92
C GLN A 57 -11.56 -12.82 -5.40
N ARG A 58 -11.04 -13.75 -4.60
CA ARG A 58 -11.12 -15.18 -4.90
C ARG A 58 -12.38 -15.76 -4.25
N PRO A 59 -13.01 -16.78 -4.85
CA PRO A 59 -14.11 -17.48 -4.20
C PRO A 59 -13.67 -17.98 -2.82
N LEU A 60 -14.52 -17.81 -1.81
CA LEU A 60 -14.22 -18.17 -0.42
C LEU A 60 -13.79 -19.64 -0.28
N SER A 61 -14.39 -20.53 -1.07
CA SER A 61 -14.08 -21.97 -1.12
C SER A 61 -12.64 -22.30 -1.57
N THR A 62 -11.95 -21.37 -2.24
CA THR A 62 -10.57 -21.56 -2.69
C THR A 62 -9.54 -21.15 -1.64
N ARG A 63 -9.96 -20.51 -0.54
CA ARG A 63 -9.09 -20.05 0.54
C ARG A 63 -9.09 -21.05 1.68
N THR A 64 -7.91 -21.47 2.11
CA THR A 64 -7.75 -22.19 3.37
C THR A 64 -7.77 -21.19 4.51
N LEU A 65 -8.73 -21.33 5.43
CA LEU A 65 -8.86 -20.51 6.62
C LEU A 65 -8.53 -21.33 7.86
N THR A 66 -8.08 -20.67 8.92
CA THR A 66 -8.03 -21.26 10.25
C THR A 66 -9.43 -21.18 10.86
N TRP A 67 -9.95 -22.30 11.32
CA TRP A 67 -11.24 -22.42 12.00
C TRP A 67 -10.99 -22.68 13.48
N ILE A 68 -11.78 -22.07 14.36
CA ILE A 68 -11.72 -22.27 15.80
C ILE A 68 -13.13 -22.50 16.36
N CYS A 69 -13.29 -23.47 17.26
CA CYS A 69 -14.53 -23.65 18.02
C CYS A 69 -14.45 -22.98 19.40
N ASP A 70 -15.58 -22.89 20.10
CA ASP A 70 -15.63 -22.26 21.44
C ASP A 70 -14.83 -23.02 22.51
N SER A 71 -14.51 -24.31 22.28
CA SER A 71 -13.59 -25.09 23.12
C SER A 71 -12.11 -24.78 22.86
N GLY A 72 -11.79 -23.94 21.87
CA GLY A 72 -10.42 -23.55 21.53
C GLY A 72 -9.70 -24.49 20.55
N HIS A 73 -10.34 -25.54 20.03
CA HIS A 73 -9.72 -26.38 19.01
C HIS A 73 -9.61 -25.62 17.68
N SER A 74 -8.41 -25.60 17.09
CA SER A 74 -8.14 -24.97 15.80
C SER A 74 -7.80 -25.98 14.71
N PHE A 75 -8.28 -25.76 13.49
CA PHE A 75 -7.92 -26.57 12.32
C PHE A 75 -7.97 -25.74 11.03
N GLN A 76 -7.33 -26.20 9.96
CA GLN A 76 -7.36 -25.53 8.66
C GLN A 76 -8.35 -26.22 7.72
N ALA A 77 -9.18 -25.45 7.01
CA ALA A 77 -10.09 -25.96 6.01
C ALA A 77 -10.52 -24.88 5.01
N PRO A 78 -11.03 -25.25 3.82
CA PRO A 78 -11.58 -24.30 2.87
C PRO A 78 -12.66 -23.39 3.48
N GLY A 79 -12.69 -22.13 3.08
CA GLY A 79 -13.71 -21.18 3.49
C GLY A 79 -15.12 -21.63 3.07
N GLN A 80 -16.12 -21.33 3.91
CA GLN A 80 -17.53 -21.52 3.60
C GLN A 80 -18.37 -20.54 4.44
N ILE A 81 -19.61 -20.29 4.03
CA ILE A 81 -20.52 -19.36 4.74
C ILE A 81 -20.96 -19.96 6.08
N SER A 82 -21.36 -21.24 6.06
CA SER A 82 -21.87 -21.92 7.25
C SER A 82 -20.76 -22.31 8.24
N PRO A 83 -21.07 -22.45 9.55
CA PRO A 83 -20.13 -23.02 10.51
C PRO A 83 -19.66 -24.41 10.09
N ARG A 84 -18.43 -24.77 10.45
CA ARG A 84 -17.93 -26.14 10.30
C ARG A 84 -18.10 -26.92 11.60
N THR A 85 -18.17 -28.23 11.53
CA THR A 85 -18.13 -29.08 12.72
C THR A 85 -16.68 -29.31 13.14
N CYS A 86 -16.33 -28.98 14.38
CA CYS A 86 -15.04 -29.32 14.97
C CYS A 86 -14.89 -30.83 15.06
N GLN A 87 -13.83 -31.38 14.47
CA GLN A 87 -13.58 -32.83 14.49
C GLN A 87 -13.23 -33.38 15.87
N THR A 88 -12.79 -32.52 16.79
CA THR A 88 -12.37 -32.93 18.14
C THR A 88 -13.53 -33.00 19.12
N CYS A 89 -14.46 -32.04 19.08
CA CYS A 89 -15.54 -31.94 20.07
C CYS A 89 -16.96 -31.84 19.47
N ASN A 90 -17.11 -31.96 18.14
CA ASN A 90 -18.37 -31.82 17.41
C ASN A 90 -19.10 -30.47 17.59
N ALA A 91 -18.47 -29.48 18.22
CA ALA A 91 -19.02 -28.13 18.35
C ALA A 91 -18.90 -27.35 17.03
N PRO A 92 -19.76 -26.34 16.81
CA PRO A 92 -19.58 -25.39 15.71
C PRO A 92 -18.24 -24.67 15.80
N ALA A 93 -17.55 -24.57 14.68
CA ALA A 93 -16.30 -23.87 14.48
C ALA A 93 -16.50 -22.78 13.43
N PHE A 94 -15.84 -21.66 13.67
CA PHE A 94 -15.93 -20.45 12.85
C PHE A 94 -14.53 -20.05 12.38
N PRO A 95 -14.41 -19.39 11.22
CA PRO A 95 -13.15 -18.81 10.77
C PRO A 95 -12.59 -17.86 11.83
N ALA A 96 -11.30 -17.98 12.10
CA ALA A 96 -10.57 -17.17 13.06
C ALA A 96 -9.76 -16.09 12.34
N SER A 97 -9.66 -14.92 12.95
CA SER A 97 -8.79 -13.83 12.52
C SER A 97 -8.32 -13.04 13.73
N ASP A 98 -7.19 -12.33 13.59
CA ASP A 98 -6.63 -11.55 14.68
C ASP A 98 -6.89 -10.05 14.47
N ILE A 99 -7.30 -9.39 15.56
CA ILE A 99 -7.44 -7.95 15.65
C ILE A 99 -6.50 -7.42 16.74
N GLU A 100 -5.93 -6.25 16.55
CA GLU A 100 -5.12 -5.58 17.57
C GLU A 100 -5.91 -4.46 18.21
N CYS A 101 -6.10 -4.60 19.51
CA CYS A 101 -6.66 -3.59 20.39
C CYS A 101 -5.53 -2.79 21.03
N PRO A 102 -5.58 -1.45 21.05
CA PRO A 102 -4.52 -0.63 21.66
C PRO A 102 -4.31 -0.92 23.16
N THR A 103 -5.36 -1.36 23.86
CA THR A 103 -5.31 -1.67 25.29
C THR A 103 -4.92 -3.13 25.62
N HIS A 104 -5.23 -4.07 24.72
CA HIS A 104 -5.16 -5.51 25.04
C HIS A 104 -4.23 -6.30 24.10
N GLY A 105 -3.63 -5.64 23.11
CA GLY A 105 -2.80 -6.28 22.09
C GLY A 105 -3.65 -7.10 21.11
N ALA A 106 -3.03 -8.17 20.58
CA ALA A 106 -3.67 -9.08 19.65
C ALA A 106 -4.77 -9.92 20.34
N ILE A 107 -5.94 -9.99 19.70
CA ILE A 107 -7.10 -10.77 20.14
C ILE A 107 -7.60 -11.57 18.94
N THR A 108 -7.71 -12.89 19.11
CA THR A 108 -8.35 -13.75 18.12
C THR A 108 -9.86 -13.65 18.22
N VAL A 109 -10.52 -13.40 17.09
CA VAL A 109 -11.97 -13.35 16.94
C VAL A 109 -12.44 -14.40 15.95
N GLN A 110 -13.63 -14.94 16.22
CA GLN A 110 -14.41 -15.74 15.28
C GLN A 110 -15.19 -14.81 14.36
N LEU A 111 -15.28 -15.19 13.09
CA LEU A 111 -15.97 -14.44 12.04
C LEU A 111 -17.19 -15.23 11.56
N MET A 112 -18.24 -14.52 11.15
CA MET A 112 -19.36 -15.10 10.43
C MET A 112 -19.47 -14.41 9.07
N PHE A 113 -19.54 -15.24 8.04
CA PHE A 113 -19.74 -14.79 6.67
C PHE A 113 -21.24 -14.74 6.36
N GLU A 114 -21.64 -13.80 5.51
CA GLU A 114 -22.95 -13.78 4.86
C GLU A 114 -22.78 -13.66 3.35
N ALA A 115 -23.79 -14.11 2.59
CA ALA A 115 -23.83 -13.86 1.16
C ALA A 115 -23.97 -12.35 0.92
N ALA A 116 -23.10 -11.77 0.08
CA ALA A 116 -23.24 -10.37 -0.26
C ALA A 116 -24.51 -10.16 -1.12
N PRO A 117 -25.26 -9.05 -0.92
CA PRO A 117 -26.51 -8.80 -1.62
C PRO A 117 -26.32 -8.60 -3.13
N VAL A 118 -25.14 -8.13 -3.55
CA VAL A 118 -24.81 -7.83 -4.95
C VAL A 118 -24.18 -9.04 -5.66
N ASP A 119 -23.40 -9.85 -4.95
CA ASP A 119 -22.69 -11.00 -5.52
C ASP A 119 -22.62 -12.15 -4.48
N PRO A 120 -23.55 -13.13 -4.56
CA PRO A 120 -23.60 -14.25 -3.62
C PRO A 120 -22.34 -15.12 -3.59
N ASP A 121 -21.55 -15.13 -4.67
CA ASP A 121 -20.29 -15.87 -4.76
C ASP A 121 -19.13 -15.17 -4.03
N ARG A 122 -19.38 -13.93 -3.56
CA ARG A 122 -18.44 -13.08 -2.83
C ARG A 122 -18.99 -12.80 -1.42
N PRO A 123 -18.95 -13.79 -0.53
CA PRO A 123 -19.41 -13.57 0.84
C PRO A 123 -18.59 -12.48 1.52
N GLN A 124 -19.25 -11.71 2.38
CA GLN A 124 -18.66 -10.65 3.17
C GLN A 124 -18.70 -11.01 4.66
N TYR A 125 -17.87 -10.33 5.46
CA TYR A 125 -17.97 -10.45 6.90
C TYR A 125 -19.24 -9.75 7.40
N ALA A 126 -20.10 -10.52 8.05
CA ALA A 126 -21.33 -10.01 8.64
C ALA A 126 -21.11 -9.61 10.10
N GLN A 127 -20.45 -10.51 10.84
CA GLN A 127 -20.37 -10.45 12.30
C GLN A 127 -19.05 -11.02 12.79
N TYR A 128 -18.64 -10.60 13.98
CA TYR A 128 -17.49 -11.14 14.68
C TYR A 128 -17.75 -11.27 16.19
N ARG A 129 -17.00 -12.14 16.86
CA ARG A 129 -17.01 -12.28 18.33
C ARG A 129 -15.69 -12.84 18.85
N ILE A 130 -15.42 -12.67 20.14
CA ILE A 130 -14.44 -13.54 20.82
C ILE A 130 -15.02 -14.95 21.01
N PRO A 131 -14.18 -15.99 21.15
CA PRO A 131 -14.65 -17.32 21.55
C PRO A 131 -15.55 -17.22 22.78
N SER A 132 -16.72 -17.86 22.73
CA SER A 132 -17.75 -17.81 23.78
C SER A 132 -18.42 -16.44 24.04
N GLY A 133 -18.14 -15.42 23.23
CA GLY A 133 -18.80 -14.11 23.31
C GLY A 133 -20.10 -14.01 22.52
N SER A 134 -20.75 -12.85 22.60
CA SER A 134 -21.89 -12.50 21.75
C SER A 134 -21.43 -12.01 20.38
N TRP A 135 -22.20 -12.34 19.35
CA TRP A 135 -21.97 -11.85 18.00
C TRP A 135 -22.21 -10.34 17.91
N THR A 136 -21.26 -9.63 17.32
CA THR A 136 -21.33 -8.19 17.05
C THR A 136 -21.32 -7.98 15.54
N ALA A 137 -22.22 -7.13 15.04
CA ALA A 137 -22.23 -6.76 13.63
C ALA A 137 -20.91 -6.08 13.24
N LEU A 138 -20.40 -6.39 12.05
CA LEU A 138 -19.22 -5.73 11.54
C LEU A 138 -19.62 -4.35 10.97
N GLU A 139 -19.31 -3.30 11.71
CA GLU A 139 -19.41 -1.91 11.24
C GLU A 139 -18.16 -1.52 10.42
N THR A 140 -18.11 -0.27 9.96
CA THR A 140 -16.92 0.31 9.32
C THR A 140 -15.65 0.26 10.19
N LEU A 141 -15.80 0.14 11.51
CA LEU A 141 -14.69 0.07 12.46
C LEU A 141 -14.90 -1.10 13.44
N VAL A 142 -13.93 -2.01 13.50
CA VAL A 142 -13.95 -3.11 14.48
C VAL A 142 -13.72 -2.53 15.86
N LYS A 143 -14.59 -2.88 16.81
CA LYS A 143 -14.47 -2.51 18.22
C LYS A 143 -13.98 -3.70 19.04
N CYS A 144 -13.12 -3.44 20.02
CA CYS A 144 -12.65 -4.45 20.96
C CYS A 144 -13.84 -4.96 21.78
N PRO A 145 -14.11 -6.28 21.81
CA PRO A 145 -15.22 -6.82 22.60
C PRO A 145 -14.98 -6.73 24.11
N ARG A 146 -13.75 -6.41 24.56
CA ARG A 146 -13.41 -6.24 25.99
C ARG A 146 -13.60 -4.81 26.50
N CYS A 147 -13.20 -3.80 25.73
CA CYS A 147 -13.24 -2.38 26.17
C CYS A 147 -13.97 -1.42 25.21
N GLY A 148 -14.44 -1.89 24.06
CA GLY A 148 -15.09 -1.04 23.04
C GLY A 148 -14.16 -0.15 22.23
N ALA A 149 -12.85 -0.12 22.51
CA ALA A 149 -11.88 0.67 21.76
C ALA A 149 -11.78 0.23 20.29
N ALA A 150 -11.45 1.15 19.40
CA ALA A 150 -11.21 0.85 17.99
C ALA A 150 -10.02 -0.12 17.84
N CYS A 151 -10.22 -1.19 17.08
CA CYS A 151 -9.20 -2.18 16.75
C CYS A 151 -8.78 -2.08 15.29
N ARG A 152 -7.56 -2.54 14.99
CA ARG A 152 -7.10 -2.78 13.61
C ARG A 152 -7.04 -4.27 13.32
N TRP A 153 -7.33 -4.68 12.08
CA TRP A 153 -7.07 -6.05 11.64
C TRP A 153 -5.55 -6.29 11.55
N LEU A 154 -5.07 -7.38 12.14
CA LEU A 154 -3.65 -7.79 12.05
C LEU A 154 -3.37 -8.61 10.79
N SER A 155 -4.29 -9.50 10.44
CA SER A 155 -4.25 -10.23 9.19
C SER A 155 -4.85 -9.40 8.07
N VAL A 156 -4.19 -9.39 6.91
CA VAL A 156 -4.82 -8.95 5.66
C VAL A 156 -6.08 -9.81 5.51
N ASP A 157 -7.21 -9.15 5.30
CA ASP A 157 -8.53 -9.75 5.09
C ASP A 157 -8.38 -11.09 4.34
N PRO A 158 -8.70 -12.25 4.94
CA PRO A 158 -8.48 -13.54 4.29
C PRO A 158 -9.14 -13.68 2.90
N LEU A 159 -10.12 -12.84 2.56
CA LEU A 159 -10.70 -12.75 1.23
C LEU A 159 -9.79 -11.98 0.25
N TYR A 160 -9.12 -10.94 0.72
CA TYR A 160 -8.27 -10.06 -0.09
C TYR A 160 -6.78 -10.39 0.08
N ASN A 161 -6.16 -10.85 -1.01
CA ASN A 161 -4.70 -10.90 -1.07
C ASN A 161 -4.21 -9.61 -1.73
N ARG A 162 -3.51 -8.74 -0.98
CA ARG A 162 -2.67 -7.71 -1.61
C ARG A 162 -1.47 -8.43 -2.21
N ARG A 163 -1.53 -8.70 -3.51
CA ARG A 163 -0.36 -9.14 -4.27
C ARG A 163 0.56 -7.96 -4.55
#